data_AF-A0A2W2DR61-F1
#
_entry.id   AF-A0A2W2DR61-F1
#
_cell.length_a   1.000
_cell.length_b   1.000
_cell.length_c   1.000
_cell.angle_alpha   90.00
_cell.angle_beta   90.00
_cell.angle_gamma   90.00
#
_symmetry.space_group_name_H-M   'P 1'
#
loop_
_entity.id
_entity.type
_entity.pdbx_description
1 polymer ?
#
loop_
_entity_poly.entity_id
_entity_poly.type
_entity_poly.pdbx_seq_one_letter_code
_entity_poly.pdbx_strand_id
1 'polypeptide(L)'
;PSRGSEDEAWRTAADEGWSRASRAAEPTPAGTTRSGLPKRVPQQQLVPGGIEPRSGREHSRRTPDEVRGLLSAYHRGVQRGRTAGASQNSTSTKETSR
;
A
#
# COMPACT_ATOMS: atom_id res chain seq x y z
N PRO A 1 -24.56 16.07 -26.44
CA PRO A 1 -24.49 14.72 -25.82
C PRO A 1 -24.10 14.88 -24.35
N SER A 2 -24.97 14.41 -23.46
CA SER A 2 -24.98 14.68 -22.02
C SER A 2 -23.85 13.95 -21.28
N ARG A 3 -22.78 14.65 -20.90
CA ARG A 3 -21.69 14.10 -20.06
C ARG A 3 -22.15 13.60 -18.69
N GLY A 4 -23.30 14.06 -18.21
CA GLY A 4 -23.81 13.71 -16.88
C GLY A 4 -24.11 12.22 -16.66
N SER A 5 -24.35 11.44 -17.72
CA SER A 5 -24.63 10.00 -17.59
C SER A 5 -23.39 9.13 -17.37
N GLU A 6 -22.22 9.58 -17.84
CA GLU A 6 -20.96 8.84 -17.66
C GLU A 6 -20.39 9.07 -16.26
N ASP A 7 -20.50 10.30 -15.74
CA ASP A 7 -20.14 10.63 -14.35
C ASP A 7 -21.00 9.86 -13.32
N GLU A 8 -22.31 9.72 -13.58
CA GLU A 8 -23.21 8.94 -12.71
C GLU A 8 -22.80 7.45 -12.65
N ALA A 9 -22.31 6.89 -13.77
CA ALA A 9 -21.97 5.48 -13.89
C ALA A 9 -20.71 5.08 -13.11
N TRP A 10 -19.84 6.04 -12.79
CA TRP A 10 -18.58 5.80 -12.07
C TRP A 10 -18.64 6.27 -10.61
N ARG A 11 -19.75 6.90 -10.20
CA ARG A 11 -19.95 7.29 -8.81
C ARG A 11 -20.15 6.06 -7.93
N THR A 12 -19.40 5.99 -6.85
CA THR A 12 -19.43 4.88 -5.88
C THR A 12 -19.64 5.40 -4.46
N ALA A 13 -19.95 4.50 -3.52
CA ALA A 13 -20.02 4.84 -2.09
C ALA A 13 -18.71 5.42 -1.53
N ALA A 14 -17.57 5.20 -2.20
CA ALA A 14 -16.28 5.76 -1.79
C ALA A 14 -16.20 7.28 -1.99
N ASP A 15 -16.91 7.84 -2.97
CA ASP A 15 -16.83 9.28 -3.29
C ASP A 15 -17.33 10.17 -2.15
N GLU A 16 -18.34 9.69 -1.42
CA GLU A 16 -18.82 10.36 -0.22
C GLU A 16 -17.76 10.37 0.88
N GLY A 17 -17.01 9.26 1.02
CA GLY A 17 -15.87 9.15 1.92
C GLY A 17 -14.74 10.12 1.56
N TRP A 18 -14.39 10.20 0.27
CA TRP A 18 -13.39 11.15 -0.25
C TRP A 18 -13.80 12.60 -0.02
N SER A 19 -15.05 12.95 -0.32
CA SER A 19 -15.58 14.31 -0.09
C SER A 19 -15.53 14.70 1.39
N ARG A 20 -15.94 13.79 2.29
CA ARG A 20 -15.86 14.02 3.75
C ARG A 20 -14.40 14.16 4.21
N ALA A 21 -13.48 13.36 3.69
CA ALA A 21 -12.04 13.45 4.00
C ALA A 21 -11.44 14.79 3.57
N SER A 22 -11.75 15.28 2.37
CA SER A 22 -11.31 16.59 1.90
C SER A 22 -11.81 17.72 2.82
N ARG A 23 -13.06 17.67 3.28
CA ARG A 23 -13.61 18.68 4.21
C ARG A 23 -12.96 18.62 5.59
N ALA A 24 -12.59 17.42 6.06
CA ALA A 24 -11.87 17.25 7.31
C ALA A 24 -10.43 17.78 7.27
N ALA A 25 -9.80 17.84 6.09
CA ALA A 25 -8.46 18.38 5.90
C ALA A 25 -8.35 19.91 6.09
N GLU A 26 -9.48 20.62 6.07
CA GLU A 26 -9.58 22.08 6.28
C GLU A 26 -10.24 22.40 7.63
N PRO A 27 -9.51 22.34 8.75
CA PRO A 27 -10.12 22.52 10.05
C PRO A 27 -10.43 23.98 10.38
N THR A 28 -11.66 24.22 10.81
CA THR A 28 -12.03 25.48 11.45
C THR A 28 -11.48 25.50 12.89
N PRO A 29 -10.70 26.52 13.30
CA PRO A 29 -10.16 26.60 14.64
C PRO A 29 -11.27 26.84 15.67
N ALA A 30 -11.27 26.09 16.78
CA ALA A 30 -12.28 26.16 17.83
C ALA A 30 -12.05 27.34 18.81
N GLY A 31 -11.35 28.37 18.35
CA GLY A 31 -10.86 29.50 19.15
C GLY A 31 -9.34 29.52 19.29
N THR A 32 -8.83 30.44 20.11
CA THR A 32 -7.39 30.64 20.35
C THR A 32 -7.03 30.33 21.80
N THR A 33 -5.80 29.90 22.02
CA THR A 33 -5.21 29.79 23.36
C THR A 33 -4.80 31.18 23.87
N ARG A 34 -4.46 31.30 25.17
CA ARG A 34 -4.03 32.59 25.77
C ARG A 34 -2.82 33.23 25.08
N SER A 35 -1.98 32.44 24.42
CA SER A 35 -0.83 32.91 23.62
C SER A 35 -1.18 33.22 22.16
N GLY A 36 -2.45 33.13 21.76
CA GLY A 36 -2.93 33.43 20.41
C GLY A 36 -2.88 32.26 19.43
N LEU A 37 -2.37 31.08 19.83
CA LEU A 37 -2.31 29.91 18.93
C LEU A 37 -3.70 29.28 18.73
N PRO A 38 -4.06 28.85 17.51
CA PRO A 38 -5.31 28.14 17.24
C PRO A 38 -5.46 26.89 18.11
N LYS A 39 -6.60 26.79 18.80
CA LYS A 39 -6.94 25.64 19.63
C LYS A 39 -7.55 24.53 18.76
N ARG A 40 -7.04 23.31 18.91
CA ARG A 40 -7.58 22.11 18.28
C ARG A 40 -8.43 21.32 19.26
N VAL A 41 -9.47 20.67 18.76
CA VAL A 41 -10.29 19.74 19.53
C VAL A 41 -9.93 18.32 19.08
N PRO A 42 -9.59 17.41 20.01
CA PRO A 42 -9.30 16.02 19.67
C PRO A 42 -10.46 15.40 18.89
N GLN A 43 -10.13 14.56 17.90
CA GLN A 43 -11.09 13.72 17.15
C GLN A 43 -12.21 14.44 16.36
N GLN A 44 -12.25 15.77 16.30
CA GLN A 44 -13.29 16.50 15.54
C GLN A 44 -13.26 16.27 14.02
N GLN A 45 -12.11 15.88 13.46
CA GLN A 45 -11.93 15.65 12.02
C GLN A 45 -12.04 14.17 11.64
N LEU A 46 -12.63 13.35 12.52
CA LEU A 46 -12.77 11.93 12.25
C LEU A 46 -13.85 11.70 11.18
N VAL A 47 -13.45 11.15 10.05
CA VAL A 47 -14.36 10.78 8.96
C VAL A 47 -14.75 9.30 9.09
N PRO A 48 -16.05 8.96 9.11
CA PRO A 48 -16.49 7.57 9.06
C PRO A 48 -15.94 6.85 7.83
N GLY A 49 -15.45 5.62 8.01
CA GLY A 49 -14.83 4.83 6.93
C GLY A 49 -13.31 4.89 6.87
N GLY A 50 -12.66 5.58 7.83
CA GLY A 50 -11.24 5.36 8.09
C GLY A 50 -10.99 3.89 8.44
N ILE A 51 -9.85 3.35 8.00
CA ILE A 51 -9.36 2.07 8.52
C ILE A 51 -9.21 2.21 10.04
N GLU A 52 -9.86 1.32 10.80
CA GLU A 52 -9.58 1.15 12.22
C GLU A 52 -8.04 1.08 12.35
N PRO A 53 -7.40 1.90 13.20
CA PRO A 53 -5.96 1.77 13.42
C PRO A 53 -5.75 0.32 13.83
N ARG A 54 -5.15 -0.47 12.93
CA ARG A 54 -4.91 -1.90 13.19
C ARG A 54 -4.16 -1.96 14.50
N SER A 55 -4.88 -2.40 15.54
CA SER A 55 -4.37 -2.61 16.89
C SER A 55 -3.10 -3.41 16.77
N GLY A 56 -1.97 -2.72 16.89
CA GLY A 56 -0.67 -3.25 16.53
C GLY A 56 -0.57 -3.64 15.04
N ARG A 57 0.53 -3.23 14.43
CA ARG A 57 1.23 -4.24 13.63
C ARG A 57 1.62 -5.29 14.66
N GLU A 58 0.81 -6.34 14.81
CA GLU A 58 1.35 -7.59 15.32
C GLU A 58 2.51 -7.87 14.36
N HIS A 59 3.71 -7.51 14.81
CA HIS A 59 4.91 -8.06 14.24
C HIS A 59 4.74 -9.55 14.51
N SER A 60 4.13 -10.28 13.56
CA SER A 60 4.13 -11.74 13.61
C SER A 60 5.57 -12.10 13.90
N ARG A 61 5.82 -12.60 15.11
CA ARG A 61 7.16 -12.89 15.58
C ARG A 61 7.66 -14.00 14.68
N ARG A 62 8.38 -13.62 13.62
CA ARG A 62 8.90 -14.57 12.65
C ARG A 62 9.82 -15.52 13.41
N THR A 63 9.49 -16.80 13.40
CA THR A 63 10.33 -17.79 14.06
C THR A 63 11.61 -18.01 13.23
N PRO A 64 12.72 -18.42 13.85
CA PRO A 64 13.94 -18.72 13.11
C PRO A 64 13.72 -19.76 11.99
N ASP A 65 12.85 -20.74 12.23
CA ASP A 65 12.51 -21.78 11.25
C ASP A 65 11.73 -21.24 10.04
N GLU A 66 10.77 -20.33 10.26
CA GLU A 66 10.04 -19.65 9.19
C GLU A 66 10.98 -18.84 8.29
N VAL A 67 11.90 -18.08 8.91
CA VAL A 67 12.89 -17.28 8.18
C VAL A 67 13.83 -18.18 7.38
N ARG A 68 14.30 -19.29 7.98
CA ARG A 68 15.15 -20.28 7.31
C ARG A 68 14.44 -20.92 6.13
N GLY A 69 13.17 -21.29 6.28
CA GLY A 69 12.35 -21.86 5.21
C GLY A 69 12.22 -20.90 4.03
N LEU A 70 11.88 -19.65 4.30
CA LEU A 70 11.74 -18.60 3.28
C LEU A 70 13.06 -18.34 2.53
N LEU A 71 14.17 -18.16 3.26
CA LEU A 71 15.49 -17.91 2.66
C LEU A 71 15.98 -19.11 1.84
N SER A 72 15.72 -20.34 2.30
CA SER A 72 16.09 -21.56 1.57
C SER A 72 15.31 -21.69 0.26
N ALA A 73 14.01 -21.40 0.27
CA ALA A 73 13.17 -21.40 -0.93
C ALA A 73 13.64 -20.35 -1.93
N TYR A 74 13.92 -19.14 -1.46
CA TYR A 74 14.47 -18.05 -2.28
C TYR A 74 15.81 -18.45 -2.91
N HIS A 75 16.75 -18.95 -2.10
CA HIS A 75 18.06 -19.37 -2.58
C HIS A 75 17.94 -20.46 -3.66
N ARG A 76 17.09 -21.47 -3.45
CA ARG A 76 16.83 -22.52 -4.44
C ARG A 76 16.27 -21.93 -5.74
N GLY A 77 15.36 -20.97 -5.66
CA GLY A 77 14.81 -20.26 -6.82
C GLY A 77 15.87 -19.50 -7.61
N VAL A 78 16.72 -18.74 -6.92
CA VAL A 78 17.83 -17.98 -7.53
C VAL A 78 18.82 -18.92 -8.23
N GLN A 79 19.23 -20.00 -7.57
CA GLN A 79 20.17 -20.96 -8.17
C GLN A 79 19.55 -21.67 -9.37
N ARG A 80 18.26 -22.03 -9.31
CA ARG A 80 17.53 -22.57 -10.47
C ARG A 80 17.53 -21.58 -11.64
N GLY A 81 17.24 -20.31 -11.38
CA GLY A 81 17.26 -19.27 -12.42
C GLY A 81 18.63 -19.12 -13.08
N ARG A 82 19.70 -19.12 -12.29
CA ARG A 82 21.08 -19.04 -12.80
C ARG A 82 21.50 -20.27 -13.60
N THR A 83 21.19 -21.47 -13.11
CA THR A 83 21.53 -22.72 -13.79
C THR A 83 20.73 -22.90 -15.09
N ALA A 84 19.44 -22.55 -15.09
CA ALA A 84 18.63 -22.55 -16.31
C ALA A 84 19.18 -21.55 -17.34
N GLY A 85 19.53 -20.33 -16.94
CA GLY A 85 20.16 -19.34 -17.83
C GLY A 85 21.55 -19.76 -18.34
N ALA A 86 22.37 -20.39 -17.50
CA ALA A 86 23.69 -20.90 -17.88
C ALA A 86 23.59 -22.08 -18.86
N SER A 87 22.61 -22.97 -18.70
CA SER A 87 22.35 -24.05 -19.65
C SER A 87 22.03 -23.52 -21.04
N GLN A 88 21.20 -22.49 -21.15
CA GLN A 88 20.82 -21.86 -22.44
C GLN A 88 22.00 -21.13 -23.10
N ASN A 89 22.84 -20.45 -22.32
CA ASN A 89 24.03 -19.80 -22.86
C ASN A 89 25.08 -20.82 -23.33
N SER A 90 25.13 -21.98 -22.67
CA SER A 90 26.02 -23.06 -23.09
C SER A 90 25.59 -23.69 -24.41
N THR A 91 24.28 -23.85 -24.70
CA THR A 91 23.75 -24.45 -25.95
C THR A 91 23.88 -23.52 -27.15
N SER A 92 23.73 -22.21 -26.94
CA SER A 92 23.91 -21.20 -27.99
C SER A 92 25.33 -21.21 -28.60
N THR A 93 26.36 -21.41 -27.78
CA THR A 93 27.76 -21.45 -28.27
C THR A 93 28.15 -22.78 -28.95
N LYS A 94 27.37 -23.86 -28.76
CA LYS A 94 27.60 -25.16 -29.44
C LYS A 94 26.98 -25.21 -30.84
N GLU A 95 25.97 -24.38 -31.11
CA GLU A 95 25.29 -24.36 -32.42
C GLU A 95 25.93 -23.40 -33.43
N THR A 96 26.71 -22.42 -32.99
CA THR A 96 27.47 -21.52 -33.88
C THR A 96 28.80 -22.13 -34.35
N SER A 97 29.12 -23.34 -33.91
CA SER A 97 30.33 -24.07 -34.31
C SER A 97 29.96 -25.45 -34.84
N ARG A 98 29.22 -25.50 -35.96
CA ARG A 98 29.06 -26.70 -36.79
C ARG A 98 28.85 -26.33 -38.25
#